data_AF-A0A9X8N991-F1
#
_entry.id   AF-A0A9X8N991-F1
#
_cell.length_a   1.000
_cell.length_b   1.000
_cell.length_c   1.000
_cell.angle_alpha   90.00
_cell.angle_beta   90.00
_cell.angle_gamma   90.00
#
_symmetry.space_group_name_H-M   'P 1'
#
loop_
_entity.id
_entity.type
_entity.pdbx_description
1 polymer ?
#
loop_
_entity_poly.entity_id
_entity_poly.type
_entity_poly.pdbx_seq_one_letter_code
_entity_poly.pdbx_strand_id
1 'polypeptide(L)'
;MTTEQLDALTHSLSPALAHQRERLRYECRGGERLRAPGAGSKDELSGSDRILATVLCLRKIGTHELLARLFGITRSTLTRAVQEVRHLLTDQAIPASTARFRTPRTSPPHLNKYGNQPQERSNPHVDSLRALTR
;
A
#
# COMPACT_ATOMS: atom_id res chain seq x y z
N MET A 1 20.74 -1.58 5.58
CA MET A 1 19.82 -0.43 5.57
C MET A 1 19.58 -0.03 7.01
N THR A 2 20.17 1.09 7.40
CA THR A 2 19.95 1.74 8.70
C THR A 2 18.65 2.56 8.66
N THR A 3 18.17 3.00 9.82
CA THR A 3 17.01 3.92 9.91
C THR A 3 17.30 5.23 9.20
N GLU A 4 18.48 5.82 9.38
CA GLU A 4 18.91 7.04 8.68
C GLU A 4 18.91 6.88 7.16
N GLN A 5 19.37 5.72 6.65
CA GLN A 5 19.32 5.42 5.21
C GLN A 5 17.88 5.33 4.69
N LEU A 6 16.96 4.82 5.50
CA LEU A 6 15.54 4.76 5.16
C LEU A 6 14.89 6.13 5.19
N ASP A 7 15.23 6.97 6.16
CA ASP A 7 14.71 8.33 6.26
C ASP A 7 15.20 9.19 5.09
N ALA A 8 16.49 9.10 4.75
CA ALA A 8 17.06 9.78 3.59
C ALA A 8 16.38 9.34 2.28
N LEU A 9 16.16 8.03 2.10
CA LEU A 9 15.45 7.49 0.94
C LEU A 9 13.98 7.93 0.92
N THR A 10 13.32 7.96 2.07
CA THR A 10 11.93 8.41 2.18
C THR A 10 11.82 9.88 1.81
N HIS A 11 12.73 10.72 2.30
CA HIS A 11 12.75 12.15 1.99
C HIS A 11 13.01 12.40 0.50
N SER A 12 13.94 11.66 -0.12
CA SER A 12 14.26 11.84 -1.55
C SER A 12 13.13 11.38 -2.48
N LEU A 13 12.44 10.29 -2.15
CA LEU A 13 11.39 9.74 -3.01
C LEU A 13 10.01 10.38 -2.80
N SER A 14 9.75 10.98 -1.64
CA SER A 14 8.43 11.53 -1.31
C SER A 14 7.88 12.52 -2.34
N PRO A 15 8.65 13.51 -2.85
CA PRO A 15 8.16 14.44 -3.86
C PRO A 15 7.83 13.76 -5.19
N ALA A 16 8.69 12.87 -5.67
CA ALA A 16 8.50 12.15 -6.92
C ALA A 16 7.27 11.23 -6.86
N LEU A 17 7.08 10.55 -5.73
CA LEU A 17 5.91 9.71 -5.49
C LEU A 17 4.61 10.54 -5.44
N ALA A 18 4.64 11.70 -4.77
CA ALA A 18 3.49 12.60 -4.72
C ALA A 18 3.10 13.10 -6.12
N HIS A 19 4.09 13.49 -6.93
CA HIS A 19 3.87 13.94 -8.30
C HIS A 19 3.31 12.82 -9.20
N GLN A 20 3.89 11.62 -9.16
CA GLN A 20 3.38 10.47 -9.92
C GLN A 20 1.93 10.14 -9.56
N ARG A 21 1.60 10.15 -8.26
CA ARG A 21 0.22 9.88 -7.81
C ARG A 21 -0.75 10.95 -8.28
N GLU A 22 -0.36 12.22 -8.25
CA GLU A 22 -1.24 13.28 -8.76
C GLU A 22 -1.44 13.20 -10.27
N ARG A 23 -0.40 12.85 -11.04
CA ARG A 23 -0.53 12.57 -12.48
C ARG A 23 -1.53 11.46 -12.77
N LEU A 24 -1.42 10.32 -12.08
CA LEU A 24 -2.36 9.21 -12.24
C LEU A 24 -3.80 9.64 -11.89
N ARG A 25 -3.98 10.45 -10.84
CA ARG A 25 -5.31 10.97 -10.49
C ARG A 25 -5.81 11.98 -11.52
N TYR A 26 -4.95 12.81 -12.08
CA TYR A 26 -5.28 13.73 -13.16
C TYR A 26 -5.80 12.95 -14.38
N GLU A 27 -5.09 11.89 -14.78
CA GLU A 27 -5.49 11.01 -15.88
C GLU A 27 -6.83 10.33 -15.61
N CYS A 28 -7.04 9.78 -14.41
CA CYS A 28 -8.32 9.17 -14.03
C CYS A 28 -9.48 10.19 -13.93
N ARG A 29 -9.21 11.42 -13.50
CA ARG A 29 -10.22 12.49 -13.42
C ARG A 29 -10.50 13.14 -14.77
N GLY A 30 -9.57 13.05 -15.72
CA GLY A 30 -9.64 13.72 -17.02
C GLY A 30 -9.41 15.23 -16.95
N GLY A 31 -8.74 15.74 -15.91
CA GLY A 31 -8.51 17.18 -15.77
C GLY A 31 -8.04 17.66 -14.41
N GLU A 32 -7.97 18.99 -14.32
CA GLU A 32 -7.49 19.72 -13.15
C GLU A 32 -8.34 19.48 -11.90
N ARG A 33 -7.74 19.82 -10.77
CA ARG A 33 -8.27 19.50 -9.48
C ARG A 33 -9.25 20.57 -9.01
N LEU A 34 -10.49 20.17 -8.76
CA LEU A 34 -11.57 21.09 -8.35
C LEU A 34 -11.64 21.38 -6.83
N ARG A 35 -10.98 20.59 -5.99
CA ARG A 35 -11.01 20.73 -4.51
C ARG A 35 -9.61 20.93 -3.94
N ALA A 36 -9.46 21.57 -2.78
CA ALA A 36 -8.18 21.77 -2.09
C ALA A 36 -7.54 20.46 -1.57
N PRO A 37 -6.19 20.33 -1.51
CA PRO A 37 -5.48 19.08 -1.17
C PRO A 37 -6.06 18.39 0.07
N GLY A 38 -6.29 17.08 -0.01
CA GLY A 38 -6.84 16.32 1.12
C GLY A 38 -8.38 16.36 1.30
N ALA A 39 -9.13 17.07 0.46
CA ALA A 39 -10.60 17.12 0.50
C ALA A 39 -11.33 15.85 -0.04
N GLY A 40 -10.64 14.70 -0.06
CA GLY A 40 -11.18 13.41 -0.50
C GLY A 40 -10.90 12.32 0.53
N SER A 41 -11.31 11.08 0.23
CA SER A 41 -10.99 9.94 1.09
C SER A 41 -9.49 9.84 1.34
N LYS A 42 -9.12 9.65 2.60
CA LYS A 42 -7.72 9.46 2.99
C LYS A 42 -7.21 8.17 2.36
N ASP A 43 -5.99 8.21 1.82
CA ASP A 43 -5.32 7.00 1.36
C ASP A 43 -5.11 6.05 2.55
N GLU A 44 -5.40 4.77 2.37
CA GLU A 44 -5.16 3.72 3.38
C GLU A 44 -3.66 3.59 3.74
N LEU A 45 -2.77 4.14 2.91
CA LEU A 45 -1.32 4.03 3.06
C LEU A 45 -0.64 5.35 2.69
N SER A 46 0.10 5.92 3.63
CA SER A 46 0.86 7.17 3.45
C SER A 46 1.99 7.00 2.42
N GLY A 47 2.53 8.11 1.92
CA GLY A 47 3.67 8.08 0.98
C GLY A 47 4.89 7.37 1.58
N SER A 48 5.21 7.67 2.83
CA SER A 48 6.30 7.04 3.57
C SER A 48 6.06 5.56 3.81
N ASP A 49 4.83 5.16 4.17
CA ASP A 49 4.49 3.75 4.38
C ASP A 49 4.54 2.95 3.08
N ARG A 50 4.20 3.56 1.92
CA ARG A 50 4.38 2.94 0.59
C ARG A 50 5.85 2.64 0.32
N ILE A 51 6.73 3.58 0.65
CA ILE A 51 8.18 3.43 0.47
C ILE A 51 8.69 2.32 1.39
N LEU A 52 8.35 2.36 2.68
CA LEU A 52 8.72 1.33 3.64
C LEU A 52 8.20 -0.06 3.22
N ALA A 53 6.93 -0.18 2.85
CA ALA A 53 6.34 -1.43 2.38
C ALA A 53 7.07 -2.00 1.16
N THR A 54 7.46 -1.13 0.23
CA THR A 54 8.22 -1.51 -0.97
C THR A 54 9.62 -2.00 -0.63
N VAL A 55 10.33 -1.28 0.23
CA VAL A 55 11.65 -1.68 0.73
C VAL A 55 11.57 -3.07 1.38
N LEU A 56 10.57 -3.32 2.24
CA LEU A 56 10.39 -4.62 2.89
C LEU A 56 10.10 -5.76 1.89
N CYS A 57 9.32 -5.47 0.84
CA CYS A 57 9.08 -6.40 -0.26
C CYS A 57 10.35 -6.73 -1.04
N LEU A 58 11.13 -5.71 -1.41
CA LEU A 58 12.40 -5.87 -2.15
C LEU A 58 13.44 -6.62 -1.32
N ARG A 59 13.48 -6.37 -0.01
CA ARG A 59 14.36 -7.07 0.93
C ARG A 59 13.94 -8.52 1.22
N LYS A 60 12.81 -9.00 0.67
CA LYS A 60 12.27 -10.35 0.87
C LYS A 60 12.05 -10.71 2.34
N ILE A 61 11.64 -9.72 3.15
CA ILE A 61 11.45 -9.84 4.60
C ILE A 61 10.26 -10.75 4.94
N GLY A 62 9.27 -10.85 4.06
CA GLY A 62 8.08 -11.68 4.25
C GLY A 62 7.24 -11.82 2.98
N THR A 63 6.12 -12.53 3.10
CA THR A 63 5.13 -12.64 2.01
C THR A 63 4.35 -11.33 1.85
N HIS A 64 3.81 -11.07 0.65
CA HIS A 64 2.95 -9.91 0.41
C HIS A 64 1.71 -9.92 1.31
N GLU A 65 1.17 -11.10 1.61
CA GLU A 65 0.06 -11.26 2.56
C GLU A 65 0.44 -10.80 3.97
N LEU A 66 1.61 -11.21 4.47
CA LEU A 66 2.09 -10.81 5.79
C LEU A 66 2.31 -9.29 5.85
N LEU A 67 2.97 -8.72 4.84
CA LEU A 67 3.22 -7.28 4.78
C LEU A 67 1.90 -6.49 4.69
N ALA A 68 0.94 -6.94 3.89
CA ALA A 68 -0.36 -6.29 3.78
C ALA A 68 -1.08 -6.24 5.13
N ARG A 69 -1.06 -7.36 5.87
CA ARG A 69 -1.61 -7.42 7.24
C ARG A 69 -0.88 -6.50 8.22
N LEU A 70 0.45 -6.42 8.14
CA LEU A 70 1.25 -5.51 8.99
C LEU A 70 0.87 -4.04 8.80
N PHE A 71 0.55 -3.64 7.56
CA PHE A 71 0.11 -2.29 7.24
C PHE A 71 -1.42 -2.10 7.38
N GLY A 72 -2.19 -3.15 7.71
CA GLY A 72 -3.65 -3.07 7.80
C GLY A 72 -4.35 -2.81 6.45
N ILE A 73 -3.72 -3.18 5.33
CA ILE A 73 -4.22 -2.96 3.97
C ILE A 73 -4.47 -4.29 3.25
N THR A 74 -5.16 -4.23 2.11
CA THR A 74 -5.32 -5.41 1.24
C THR A 74 -4.03 -5.75 0.50
N ARG A 75 -3.84 -7.03 0.14
CA ARG A 75 -2.71 -7.47 -0.69
C ARG A 75 -2.64 -6.73 -2.02
N SER A 76 -3.78 -6.41 -2.64
CA SER A 76 -3.80 -5.67 -3.90
C SER A 76 -3.34 -4.21 -3.73
N THR A 77 -3.75 -3.54 -2.64
CA THR A 77 -3.22 -2.22 -2.24
C THR A 77 -1.70 -2.26 -2.08
N LEU A 78 -1.18 -3.28 -1.40
CA LEU A 78 0.27 -3.47 -1.24
C LEU A 78 0.96 -3.65 -2.60
N THR A 79 0.47 -4.52 -3.48
CA THR A 79 1.10 -4.74 -4.79
C THR A 79 1.13 -3.49 -5.65
N ARG A 80 0.08 -2.67 -5.60
CA ARG A 80 0.04 -1.37 -6.29
C ARG A 80 1.07 -0.40 -5.71
N ALA A 81 1.16 -0.30 -4.37
CA ALA A 81 2.17 0.52 -3.71
C ALA A 81 3.60 0.11 -4.11
N VAL A 82 3.87 -1.20 -4.16
CA VAL A 82 5.16 -1.74 -4.59
C VAL A 82 5.47 -1.35 -6.03
N GLN A 83 4.52 -1.46 -6.95
CA GLN A 83 4.71 -1.05 -8.34
C GLN A 83 5.00 0.45 -8.45
N GLU A 84 4.19 1.28 -7.79
CA GLU A 84 4.34 2.75 -7.80
C GLU A 84 5.77 3.18 -7.39
N VAL A 85 6.29 2.62 -6.30
CA VAL A 85 7.61 3.01 -5.77
C VAL A 85 8.75 2.33 -6.52
N ARG A 86 8.56 1.09 -7.03
CA ARG A 86 9.61 0.39 -7.79
C ARG A 86 10.01 1.14 -9.06
N HIS A 87 9.07 1.82 -9.73
CA HIS A 87 9.40 2.66 -10.88
C HIS A 87 10.29 3.86 -10.51
N LEU A 88 10.24 4.33 -9.28
CA LEU A 88 11.08 5.42 -8.79
C LEU A 88 12.46 4.93 -8.33
N LEU A 89 12.61 3.64 -8.08
CA LEU A 89 13.84 2.99 -7.62
C LEU A 89 14.67 2.38 -8.77
N THR A 90 14.37 2.73 -10.03
CA THR A 90 14.93 2.06 -11.22
C THR A 90 16.47 1.96 -11.22
N ASP A 91 17.16 2.92 -10.61
CA ASP A 91 18.63 2.94 -10.52
C ASP A 91 19.20 2.56 -9.14
N GLN A 92 18.35 2.26 -8.15
CA GLN A 92 18.78 1.93 -6.79
C GLN A 92 18.55 0.44 -6.47
N ALA A 93 19.66 -0.29 -6.34
CA ALA A 93 19.62 -1.68 -5.88
C ALA A 93 19.39 -1.74 -4.36
N ILE A 94 18.27 -2.34 -3.96
CA ILE A 94 18.00 -2.68 -2.55
C ILE A 94 18.36 -4.16 -2.33
N PRO A 95 19.44 -4.47 -1.59
CA PRO A 95 19.88 -5.84 -1.39
C PRO A 95 18.88 -6.62 -0.51
N ALA A 96 18.75 -7.92 -0.81
CA ALA A 96 17.94 -8.83 0.00
C ALA A 96 18.47 -8.86 1.44
N SER A 97 17.56 -8.99 2.41
CA SER A 97 17.95 -9.13 3.82
C SER A 97 18.12 -10.60 4.19
N THR A 98 19.05 -10.84 5.13
CA THR A 98 19.17 -12.13 5.82
C THR A 98 18.01 -12.38 6.80
N ALA A 99 17.40 -11.32 7.35
CA ALA A 99 16.23 -11.45 8.21
C ALA A 99 15.00 -11.85 7.38
N ARG A 100 14.29 -12.90 7.78
CA ARG A 100 13.09 -13.38 7.10
C ARG A 100 12.03 -13.78 8.13
N PHE A 101 10.88 -13.13 8.07
CA PHE A 101 9.70 -13.55 8.79
C PHE A 101 9.00 -14.64 7.99
N ARG A 102 8.99 -15.85 8.53
CA ARG A 102 8.10 -16.90 8.03
C ARG A 102 6.70 -16.61 8.56
N THR A 103 5.73 -16.48 7.65
CA THR A 103 4.32 -16.54 8.06
C THR A 103 4.07 -17.94 8.62
N PRO A 104 3.70 -18.10 9.91
CA PRO A 104 3.34 -19.42 10.42
C PRO A 104 2.07 -19.90 9.69
N ARG A 105 2.02 -21.19 9.32
CA ARG A 105 0.86 -21.80 8.62
C ARG A 105 -0.45 -21.60 9.39
N THR A 106 -0.34 -21.45 10.70
CA THR A 106 -1.39 -21.03 11.62
C THR A 106 -0.98 -19.67 12.19
N SER A 107 -1.75 -18.62 11.89
CA SER A 107 -1.57 -17.33 12.55
C SER A 107 -1.98 -17.44 14.02
N PRO A 108 -1.15 -17.03 14.99
CA PRO A 108 -1.54 -17.04 16.39
C PRO A 108 -2.73 -16.09 16.62
N PRO A 109 -3.63 -16.39 17.57
CA PRO A 109 -4.93 -15.74 17.71
C PRO A 109 -4.86 -14.21 17.90
N HIS A 110 -3.74 -13.68 18.42
CA HIS A 110 -3.54 -12.24 18.58
C HIS A 110 -3.35 -11.49 17.25
N LEU A 111 -2.85 -12.16 16.18
CA LEU A 111 -2.82 -11.59 14.82
C LEU A 111 -4.20 -11.60 14.15
N ASN A 112 -5.15 -12.39 14.65
CA ASN A 112 -6.52 -12.44 14.12
C ASN A 112 -7.31 -11.14 14.39
N LYS A 113 -6.76 -10.23 15.22
CA LYS A 113 -7.29 -8.87 15.41
C LYS A 113 -7.27 -8.01 14.14
N TYR A 114 -6.40 -8.36 13.17
CA TYR A 114 -6.28 -7.65 11.88
C TYR A 114 -7.00 -8.35 10.72
N GLY A 115 -7.88 -9.32 11.02
CA GLY A 115 -8.91 -9.81 10.11
C GLY A 115 -8.45 -10.76 9.00
N ASN A 116 -8.85 -12.03 9.11
CA ASN A 116 -9.22 -12.84 7.94
C ASN A 116 -10.66 -12.50 7.50
N GLN A 117 -11.01 -11.21 7.45
CA GLN A 117 -12.30 -10.78 6.91
C GLN A 117 -12.01 -10.21 5.52
N PRO A 118 -12.55 -10.78 4.43
CA PRO A 118 -12.65 -9.99 3.21
C PRO A 118 -13.35 -8.69 3.60
N GLN A 119 -12.75 -7.54 3.30
CA GLN A 119 -13.48 -6.28 3.41
C GLN A 119 -14.68 -6.40 2.48
N GLU A 120 -15.85 -6.78 3.02
CA GLU A 120 -17.13 -6.50 2.40
C GLU A 120 -17.22 -4.98 2.36
N ARG A 121 -16.70 -4.42 1.27
CA ARG A 121 -17.06 -3.07 0.88
C ARG A 121 -18.55 -3.15 0.57
N SER A 122 -19.37 -2.75 1.54
CA SER A 122 -20.76 -2.40 1.29
C SER A 122 -20.74 -1.28 0.24
N ASN A 123 -20.90 -1.65 -1.03
CA ASN A 123 -21.21 -0.69 -2.07
C ASN A 123 -22.72 -0.49 -1.98
N PRO A 124 -23.23 0.63 -1.44
CA PRO A 124 -24.67 0.85 -1.29
C PRO A 124 -25.41 0.77 -2.65
N HIS A 125 -24.68 0.98 -3.75
CA HIS A 125 -25.20 0.86 -5.10
C HIS A 125 -25.46 -0.58 -5.56
N VAL A 126 -24.75 -1.58 -5.02
CA VAL A 126 -24.89 -2.99 -5.44
C VAL A 126 -25.89 -3.74 -4.56
N ASP A 127 -25.99 -3.38 -3.28
CA ASP A 127 -26.90 -4.02 -2.32
C ASP A 127 -28.39 -3.71 -2.62
N SER A 128 -28.66 -2.60 -3.32
CA SER A 128 -30.01 -2.22 -3.75
C SER A 128 -30.59 -3.13 -4.84
N LEU A 129 -29.75 -3.87 -5.58
CA LEU A 129 -30.19 -4.78 -6.65
C LEU A 129 -30.54 -6.19 -6.14
N ARG A 130 -30.04 -6.58 -4.95
CA ARG A 130 -30.34 -7.90 -4.34
C ARG A 130 -31.65 -7.93 -3.54
N ALA A 131 -32.20 -6.77 -3.19
CA ALA A 131 -33.46 -6.66 -2.43
C ALA A 131 -34.73 -6.82 -3.28
N LEU A 132 -34.62 -6.86 -4.62
CA LEU A 132 -35.75 -6.96 -5.55
C LEU A 132 -36.02 -8.39 -6.05
N THR A 133 -35.29 -9.39 -5.55
CA THR A 133 -35.43 -10.80 -5.98
C THR A 133 -35.76 -11.74 -4.81
N ARG A 134 -36.62 -11.32 -3.88
CA ARG A 134 -37.17 -12.20 -2.85
C ARG A 134 -38.66 -12.00 -2.66
#